data_AF-A0AAZ1XWC3-F1
#
_entry.id   AF-A0AAZ1XWC3-F1
#
_cell.length_a   1.000
_cell.length_b   1.000
_cell.length_c   1.000
_cell.angle_alpha   90.00
_cell.angle_beta   90.00
_cell.angle_gamma   90.00
#
_symmetry.space_group_name_H-M   'P 1'
#
loop_
_entity.id
_entity.type
_entity.pdbx_description
1 polymer ?
#
loop_
_entity_poly.entity_id
_entity_poly.type
_entity_poly.pdbx_seq_one_letter_code
_entity_poly.pdbx_strand_id
1 'polypeptide(L)'
;AVNGIDSFPECQAQELFDEFVSASTCRAAMRSFSQLCEHLQLDPSTAERPLYRPIKRRLNYWRANGLWAKLDRRGAQEEYQRARACSDVTCVIIGAGPCGLRTAVELSFMGARVVLLEKRDTFSRNNVLHLWPFTIHDLRGLGAKKFYGRFCAGSIDHISIRQLQLVLLKVALLLGVEVHVNVEFKKLVEPLGWRMEVSPKNHPVSQLEFDVIIGADGRRNTLPGFRRKEFRGKLAIAITANFKNRNTTAEAKVEEISGVAFIFNQRFFQELRQETGLFVKINTHPESAFRDSRFTFLKQTHINLK
;
A
#
# COMPACT_ATOMS: atom_id res chain seq x y z
N ALA A 1 44.63 1.10 30.45
CA ALA A 1 43.49 1.96 30.13
C ALA A 1 43.26 1.87 28.62
N VAL A 2 42.26 1.10 28.20
CA VAL A 2 41.86 1.00 26.79
C VAL A 2 40.79 2.07 26.58
N ASN A 3 41.13 3.08 25.79
CA ASN A 3 40.20 4.14 25.41
C ASN A 3 39.13 3.54 24.49
N GLY A 4 37.89 3.48 24.99
CA GLY A 4 36.71 3.17 24.21
C GLY A 4 36.48 4.27 23.18
N ILE A 5 36.46 3.88 21.91
CA ILE A 5 36.12 4.74 20.78
C ILE A 5 34.59 4.85 20.76
N ASP A 6 34.06 6.02 21.06
CA ASP A 6 32.65 6.38 20.88
C ASP A 6 32.30 6.44 19.38
N SER A 7 31.87 5.31 18.80
CA SER A 7 31.39 5.22 17.40
C SER A 7 29.89 4.90 17.29
N PHE A 8 29.10 5.14 18.34
CA PHE A 8 27.83 4.42 18.53
C PHE A 8 26.50 5.12 18.14
N PRO A 9 26.32 6.46 18.06
CA PRO A 9 24.99 7.05 17.79
C PRO A 9 24.54 7.06 16.31
N GLU A 10 25.47 7.32 15.37
CA GLU A 10 25.15 7.42 13.93
C GLU A 10 24.84 6.05 13.31
N CYS A 11 25.55 5.00 13.75
CA CYS A 11 25.35 3.63 13.29
C CYS A 11 23.92 3.14 13.59
N GLN A 12 23.43 3.41 14.80
CA GLN A 12 22.11 2.96 15.24
C GLN A 12 20.96 3.58 14.44
N ALA A 13 21.04 4.87 14.07
CA ALA A 13 20.02 5.52 13.25
C ALA A 13 19.94 4.91 11.83
N GLN A 14 21.09 4.53 11.27
CA GLN A 14 21.19 3.89 9.96
C GLN A 14 20.60 2.47 9.98
N GLU A 15 20.88 1.70 11.04
CA GLU A 15 20.32 0.37 11.27
C GLU A 15 18.80 0.41 11.40
N LEU A 16 18.26 1.31 12.23
CA LEU A 16 16.80 1.48 12.40
C LEU A 16 16.13 1.88 11.07
N PHE A 17 16.78 2.71 10.26
CA PHE A 17 16.27 3.04 8.93
C PHE A 17 16.28 1.83 7.98
N ASP A 18 17.33 1.01 8.00
CA ASP A 18 17.39 -0.22 7.20
C ASP A 18 16.37 -1.28 7.67
N GLU A 19 16.11 -1.40 8.97
CA GLU A 19 15.03 -2.21 9.53
C GLU A 19 13.66 -1.74 9.02
N PHE A 20 13.41 -0.43 9.06
CA PHE A 20 12.19 0.15 8.51
C PHE A 20 12.02 -0.13 7.01
N VAL A 21 13.10 0.07 6.24
CA VAL A 21 13.10 -0.19 4.80
C VAL A 21 12.87 -1.67 4.49
N SER A 22 13.44 -2.59 5.29
CA SER A 22 13.34 -4.04 5.07
C SER A 22 12.10 -4.69 5.70
N ALA A 23 11.38 -3.99 6.59
CA ALA A 23 10.20 -4.52 7.27
C ALA A 23 9.15 -5.10 6.31
N SER A 24 8.74 -6.35 6.57
CA SER A 24 7.89 -7.16 5.69
C SER A 24 6.44 -7.31 6.17
N THR A 25 6.10 -6.68 7.28
CA THR A 25 4.75 -6.67 7.88
C THR A 25 4.37 -5.25 8.30
N CYS A 26 3.06 -4.98 8.38
CA CYS A 26 2.55 -3.68 8.79
C CYS A 26 3.03 -3.29 10.19
N ARG A 27 2.88 -4.20 11.18
CA ARG A 27 3.39 -3.99 12.54
C ARG A 27 4.89 -3.73 12.60
N ALA A 28 5.70 -4.52 11.88
CA ALA A 28 7.15 -4.32 11.88
C ALA A 28 7.53 -2.97 11.26
N ALA A 29 6.88 -2.55 10.17
CA ALA A 29 7.15 -1.27 9.54
C ALA A 29 6.76 -0.09 10.45
N MET A 30 5.61 -0.15 11.12
CA MET A 30 5.22 0.87 12.10
C MET A 30 6.16 0.92 13.29
N ARG A 31 6.50 -0.24 13.88
CA ARG A 31 7.38 -0.34 15.05
C ARG A 31 8.78 0.22 14.76
N SER A 32 9.43 -0.26 13.70
CA SER A 32 10.76 0.22 13.30
C SER A 32 10.76 1.71 12.97
N PHE A 33 9.69 2.22 12.36
CA PHE A 33 9.53 3.65 12.12
C PHE A 33 9.41 4.46 13.42
N SER A 34 8.61 3.99 14.39
CA SER A 34 8.51 4.64 15.70
C SER A 34 9.85 4.66 16.42
N GLN A 35 10.59 3.56 16.42
CA GLN A 35 11.94 3.48 17.02
C GLN A 35 12.92 4.43 16.32
N LEU A 36 12.87 4.54 14.99
CA LEU A 36 13.66 5.51 14.24
C LEU A 36 13.32 6.96 14.65
N CYS A 37 12.04 7.30 14.75
CA CYS A 37 11.61 8.64 15.15
C CYS A 37 12.06 8.97 16.58
N GLU A 38 11.90 8.04 17.51
CA GLU A 38 12.34 8.16 18.91
C GLU A 38 13.87 8.39 18.99
N HIS A 39 14.66 7.58 18.30
CA HIS A 39 16.12 7.73 18.25
C HIS A 39 16.55 9.07 17.67
N LEU A 40 15.84 9.53 16.63
CA LEU A 40 16.08 10.84 16.02
C LEU A 40 15.46 12.00 16.82
N GLN A 41 14.82 11.75 17.96
CA GLN A 41 14.12 12.75 18.79
C GLN A 41 13.08 13.56 18.00
N LEU A 42 12.32 12.87 17.16
CA LEU A 42 11.25 13.43 16.36
C LEU A 42 9.91 12.94 16.90
N ASP A 43 9.08 13.87 17.35
CA ASP A 43 7.68 13.60 17.64
C ASP A 43 6.86 13.83 16.35
N PRO A 44 6.28 12.78 15.73
CA PRO A 44 5.52 12.91 14.50
C PRO A 44 4.30 13.82 14.61
N SER A 45 3.79 14.07 15.83
CA SER A 45 2.61 14.90 16.06
C SER A 45 2.91 16.40 15.99
N THR A 46 4.13 16.81 16.35
CA THR A 46 4.55 18.22 16.42
C THR A 46 5.63 18.60 15.40
N ALA A 47 6.31 17.61 14.79
CA ALA A 47 7.39 17.85 13.86
C ALA A 47 6.93 18.50 12.55
N GLU A 48 7.88 19.20 11.90
CA GLU A 48 7.70 19.77 10.56
C GLU A 48 7.26 18.70 9.55
N ARG A 49 6.19 19.00 8.81
CA ARG A 49 5.69 18.15 7.72
C ARG A 49 6.19 18.66 6.36
N PRO A 50 6.47 17.76 5.40
CA PRO A 50 6.47 16.30 5.54
C PRO A 50 7.64 15.78 6.40
N LEU A 51 7.38 14.74 7.19
CA LEU A 51 8.28 14.26 8.26
C LEU A 51 9.66 13.79 7.76
N TYR A 52 9.79 13.40 6.49
CA TYR A 52 11.06 12.96 5.93
C TYR A 52 12.09 14.09 5.88
N ARG A 53 11.69 15.37 5.88
CA ARG A 53 12.62 16.51 5.85
C ARG A 53 13.45 16.62 7.14
N PRO A 54 12.85 16.66 8.35
CA PRO A 54 13.63 16.59 9.57
C PRO A 54 14.37 15.25 9.73
N ILE A 55 13.79 14.12 9.31
CA ILE A 55 14.52 12.82 9.30
C ILE A 55 15.79 12.93 8.45
N LYS A 56 15.69 13.43 7.22
CA LYS A 56 16.81 13.64 6.30
C LYS A 56 17.91 14.51 6.90
N ARG A 57 17.57 15.56 7.65
CA ARG A 57 18.56 16.43 8.33
C ARG A 57 19.30 15.71 9.45
N ARG A 58 18.64 14.79 10.16
CA ARG A 58 19.18 14.07 11.32
C ARG A 58 19.75 12.68 10.97
N LEU A 59 19.52 12.20 9.75
CA LEU A 59 20.00 10.92 9.25
C LEU A 59 21.02 11.12 8.13
N ASN A 60 22.30 11.21 8.51
CA ASN A 60 23.40 11.18 7.56
C ASN A 60 23.61 9.74 7.04
N TYR A 61 22.91 9.38 5.96
CA TYR A 61 22.98 8.02 5.41
C TYR A 61 22.87 7.95 3.89
N TRP A 62 23.97 7.55 3.23
CA TRP A 62 24.05 7.49 1.77
C TRP A 62 22.98 6.59 1.12
N ARG A 63 22.60 5.49 1.78
CA ARG A 63 21.57 4.57 1.25
C ARG A 63 20.18 5.20 1.21
N ALA A 64 19.95 6.30 1.93
CA ALA A 64 18.68 7.00 1.98
C ALA A 64 18.60 8.15 0.94
N ASN A 65 19.74 8.68 0.47
CA ASN A 65 19.80 9.85 -0.42
C ASN A 65 18.96 9.71 -1.70
N GLY A 66 18.97 8.54 -2.33
CA GLY A 66 18.17 8.29 -3.53
C GLY A 66 16.65 8.34 -3.28
N LEU A 67 16.20 7.97 -2.07
CA LEU A 67 14.81 8.11 -1.66
C LEU A 67 14.47 9.58 -1.41
N TRP A 68 15.33 10.30 -0.70
CA TRP A 68 15.15 11.74 -0.44
C TRP A 68 15.01 12.55 -1.70
N ALA A 69 15.90 12.35 -2.67
CA ALA A 69 15.84 13.06 -3.95
C ALA A 69 14.52 12.83 -4.71
N LYS A 70 13.93 11.62 -4.58
CA LYS A 70 12.64 11.27 -5.18
C LYS A 70 11.47 11.98 -4.50
N LEU A 71 11.43 11.93 -3.16
CA LEU A 71 10.38 12.60 -2.38
C LEU A 71 10.47 14.12 -2.51
N ASP A 72 11.68 14.69 -2.52
CA ASP A 72 11.91 16.12 -2.75
C ASP A 72 11.42 16.54 -4.13
N ARG A 73 11.73 15.77 -5.18
CA ARG A 73 11.25 16.05 -6.53
C ARG A 73 9.72 16.01 -6.61
N ARG A 74 9.08 15.03 -5.95
CA ARG A 74 7.62 14.95 -5.91
C ARG A 74 7.04 16.16 -5.16
N GLY A 75 7.50 16.43 -3.94
CA GLY A 75 6.99 17.54 -3.12
C GLY A 75 7.30 18.95 -3.66
N ALA A 76 8.18 19.08 -4.65
CA ALA A 76 8.49 20.34 -5.32
C ALA A 76 7.55 20.67 -6.50
N GLN A 77 6.63 19.78 -6.86
CA GLN A 77 5.60 20.05 -7.88
C GLN A 77 4.73 21.26 -7.47
N GLU A 78 4.37 22.09 -8.45
CA GLU A 78 3.73 23.40 -8.23
C GLU A 78 2.34 23.26 -7.59
N GLU A 79 1.63 22.18 -7.91
CA GLU A 79 0.29 21.86 -7.43
C GLU A 79 0.24 21.71 -5.90
N TYR A 80 1.35 21.32 -5.26
CA TYR A 80 1.43 21.23 -3.80
C TYR A 80 1.69 22.57 -3.12
N GLN A 81 2.07 23.60 -3.89
CA GLN A 81 2.38 24.94 -3.38
C GLN A 81 3.38 24.91 -2.21
N ARG A 82 4.40 24.04 -2.29
CA ARG A 82 5.38 23.78 -1.22
C ARG A 82 4.71 23.33 0.10
N ALA A 83 3.75 22.42 0.00
CA ALA A 83 2.93 21.90 1.10
C ALA A 83 2.07 22.97 1.80
N ARG A 84 1.56 23.95 1.05
CA ARG A 84 0.66 25.01 1.56
C ARG A 84 -0.75 24.93 0.98
N ALA A 85 -0.98 24.08 -0.02
CA ALA A 85 -2.28 23.95 -0.67
C ALA A 85 -3.39 23.54 0.31
N CYS A 86 -3.05 22.79 1.37
CA CYS A 86 -4.00 22.29 2.37
C CYS A 86 -3.43 22.38 3.81
N SER A 87 -2.58 23.36 4.14
CA SER A 87 -1.86 23.41 5.43
C SER A 87 -2.77 23.46 6.67
N ASP A 88 -3.97 24.02 6.53
CA ASP A 88 -4.92 24.17 7.63
C ASP A 88 -6.03 23.12 7.60
N VAL A 89 -5.89 22.06 6.79
CA VAL A 89 -6.90 21.03 6.60
C VAL A 89 -6.50 19.76 7.33
N THR A 90 -7.42 19.23 8.15
CA THR A 90 -7.32 17.91 8.76
C THR A 90 -8.17 16.90 7.99
N CYS A 91 -7.51 15.86 7.46
CA CYS A 91 -8.11 14.81 6.65
C CYS A 91 -8.11 13.48 7.40
N VAL A 92 -9.24 12.78 7.37
CA VAL A 92 -9.39 11.41 7.85
C VAL A 92 -9.60 10.46 6.68
N ILE A 93 -8.82 9.37 6.64
CA ILE A 93 -8.94 8.33 5.61
C ILE A 93 -9.34 7.02 6.27
N ILE A 94 -10.41 6.40 5.78
CA ILE A 94 -10.88 5.10 6.25
C ILE A 94 -10.35 4.01 5.31
N GLY A 95 -9.36 3.24 5.78
CA GLY A 95 -8.84 2.04 5.11
C GLY A 95 -7.40 2.19 4.60
N ALA A 96 -6.51 1.31 5.06
CA ALA A 96 -5.11 1.22 4.60
C ALA A 96 -4.96 0.32 3.36
N GLY A 97 -5.95 0.34 2.46
CA GLY A 97 -5.81 -0.25 1.13
C GLY A 97 -4.83 0.56 0.26
N PRO A 98 -4.39 0.04 -0.91
CA PRO A 98 -3.54 0.79 -1.82
C PRO A 98 -4.08 2.20 -2.14
N CYS A 99 -5.38 2.31 -2.44
CA CYS A 99 -6.01 3.59 -2.75
C CYS A 99 -5.98 4.56 -1.56
N GLY A 100 -6.38 4.12 -0.36
CA GLY A 100 -6.39 4.99 0.83
C GLY A 100 -4.99 5.47 1.23
N LEU A 101 -3.99 4.59 1.21
CA LEU A 101 -2.60 4.97 1.46
C LEU A 101 -2.07 5.92 0.36
N ARG A 102 -2.40 5.68 -0.91
CA ARG A 102 -1.98 6.55 -2.01
C ARG A 102 -2.61 7.94 -1.90
N THR A 103 -3.88 8.03 -1.50
CA THR A 103 -4.55 9.31 -1.22
C THR A 103 -3.90 10.02 -0.03
N ALA A 104 -3.54 9.28 1.03
CA ALA A 104 -2.83 9.84 2.19
C ALA A 104 -1.52 10.52 1.77
N VAL A 105 -0.75 9.85 0.90
CA VAL A 105 0.51 10.37 0.35
C VAL A 105 0.31 11.71 -0.37
N GLU A 106 -0.70 11.85 -1.25
CA GLU A 106 -0.95 13.13 -1.94
C GLU A 106 -1.35 14.24 -0.97
N LEU A 107 -2.29 13.95 -0.05
CA LEU A 107 -2.76 14.94 0.91
C LEU A 107 -1.64 15.44 1.81
N SER A 108 -0.72 14.56 2.20
CA SER A 108 0.48 14.96 2.95
C SER A 108 1.43 15.83 2.12
N PHE A 109 1.58 15.57 0.81
CA PHE A 109 2.34 16.48 -0.05
C PHE A 109 1.67 17.85 -0.19
N MET A 110 0.33 17.91 -0.20
CA MET A 110 -0.44 19.17 -0.20
C MET A 110 -0.34 19.95 1.13
N GLY A 111 0.19 19.33 2.19
CA GLY A 111 0.39 19.95 3.50
C GLY A 111 -0.69 19.64 4.53
N ALA A 112 -1.69 18.83 4.20
CA ALA A 112 -2.75 18.48 5.13
C ALA A 112 -2.24 17.63 6.31
N ARG A 113 -2.88 17.78 7.47
CA ARG A 113 -2.75 16.80 8.56
C ARG A 113 -3.58 15.57 8.18
N VAL A 114 -2.94 14.42 8.02
CA VAL A 114 -3.62 13.20 7.56
C VAL A 114 -3.61 12.15 8.65
N VAL A 115 -4.81 11.69 9.03
CA VAL A 115 -5.05 10.60 9.96
C VAL A 115 -5.70 9.44 9.20
N LEU A 116 -5.12 8.25 9.28
CA LEU A 116 -5.59 7.08 8.55
C LEU A 116 -5.99 5.97 9.54
N LEU A 117 -7.22 5.47 9.39
CA LEU A 117 -7.76 4.39 10.20
C LEU A 117 -7.77 3.07 9.42
N GLU A 118 -7.26 2.00 10.01
CA GLU A 118 -7.42 0.64 9.49
C GLU A 118 -7.82 -0.31 10.61
N LYS A 119 -8.91 -1.05 10.39
CA LYS A 119 -9.43 -2.01 11.38
C LYS A 119 -8.52 -3.23 11.61
N ARG A 120 -7.59 -3.51 10.68
CA ARG A 120 -6.63 -4.62 10.75
C ARG A 120 -5.24 -4.10 11.08
N ASP A 121 -4.36 -4.98 11.51
CA ASP A 121 -2.94 -4.69 11.72
C ASP A 121 -2.02 -5.52 10.81
N THR A 122 -2.60 -6.23 9.85
CA THR A 122 -1.88 -7.10 8.92
C THR A 122 -2.31 -6.89 7.47
N PHE A 123 -1.33 -6.96 6.59
CA PHE A 123 -1.54 -7.01 5.14
C PHE A 123 -1.36 -8.46 4.67
N SER A 124 -2.47 -9.15 4.46
CA SER A 124 -2.51 -10.60 4.23
C SER A 124 -2.86 -11.03 2.80
N ARG A 125 -3.29 -10.10 1.94
CA ARG A 125 -3.74 -10.43 0.58
C ARG A 125 -2.56 -10.65 -0.36
N ASN A 126 -2.40 -11.89 -0.82
CA ASN A 126 -1.32 -12.28 -1.73
C ASN A 126 -1.67 -12.09 -3.21
N ASN A 127 -2.96 -11.92 -3.55
CA ASN A 127 -3.40 -11.64 -4.92
C ASN A 127 -2.61 -10.49 -5.54
N VAL A 128 -2.46 -10.57 -6.86
CA VAL A 128 -1.60 -9.73 -7.66
C VAL A 128 -2.41 -8.75 -8.50
N LEU A 129 -2.00 -7.49 -8.46
CA LEU A 129 -2.56 -6.40 -9.23
C LEU A 129 -1.65 -6.14 -10.43
N HIS A 130 -2.25 -6.07 -11.60
CA HIS A 130 -1.60 -5.49 -12.77
C HIS A 130 -1.53 -3.98 -12.60
N LEU A 131 -0.44 -3.37 -13.07
CA LEU A 131 -0.14 -1.95 -12.97
C LEU A 131 0.01 -1.39 -14.38
N TRP A 132 -0.73 -0.32 -14.65
CA TRP A 132 -0.54 0.42 -15.90
C TRP A 132 0.80 1.18 -15.87
N PRO A 133 1.38 1.53 -17.04
CA PRO A 133 2.67 2.22 -17.11
C PRO A 133 2.75 3.48 -16.24
N PHE A 134 1.68 4.29 -16.18
CA PHE A 134 1.66 5.50 -15.36
C PHE A 134 1.72 5.19 -13.86
N THR A 135 1.09 4.09 -13.42
CA THR A 135 1.12 3.65 -12.01
C THR A 135 2.51 3.15 -11.62
N ILE A 136 3.19 2.44 -12.53
CA ILE A 136 4.58 2.04 -12.35
C ILE A 136 5.47 3.28 -12.21
N HIS A 137 5.30 4.27 -13.09
CA HIS A 137 6.04 5.53 -13.04
C HIS A 137 5.79 6.29 -11.72
N ASP A 138 4.54 6.41 -11.29
CA ASP A 138 4.15 7.03 -10.02
C ASP A 138 4.84 6.36 -8.82
N LEU A 139 4.72 5.05 -8.69
CA LEU A 139 5.34 4.30 -7.60
C LEU A 139 6.88 4.34 -7.64
N ARG A 140 7.50 4.33 -8.83
CA ARG A 140 8.96 4.57 -8.99
C ARG A 140 9.35 5.99 -8.55
N GLY A 141 8.48 6.97 -8.78
CA GLY A 141 8.61 8.35 -8.33
C GLY A 141 8.56 8.48 -6.80
N LEU A 142 7.79 7.63 -6.13
CA LEU A 142 7.70 7.54 -4.66
C LEU A 142 8.80 6.68 -4.01
N GLY A 143 9.73 6.13 -4.81
CA GLY A 143 10.83 5.31 -4.29
C GLY A 143 10.48 3.85 -4.02
N ALA A 144 9.45 3.29 -4.66
CA ALA A 144 9.02 1.90 -4.45
C ALA A 144 10.16 0.87 -4.51
N LYS A 145 11.14 1.06 -5.41
CA LYS A 145 12.31 0.15 -5.53
C LYS A 145 13.21 0.12 -4.30
N LYS A 146 13.21 1.18 -3.47
CA LYS A 146 13.94 1.21 -2.18
C LYS A 146 13.29 0.27 -1.17
N PHE A 147 11.96 0.23 -1.14
CA PHE A 147 11.18 -0.58 -0.18
C PHE A 147 10.89 -2.00 -0.68
N TYR A 148 10.93 -2.20 -2.00
CA TYR A 148 10.71 -3.49 -2.65
C TYR A 148 11.66 -3.60 -3.85
N GLY A 149 12.83 -4.21 -3.65
CA GLY A 149 13.90 -4.25 -4.67
C GLY A 149 13.51 -4.93 -5.99
N ARG A 150 12.52 -5.83 -5.96
CA ARG A 150 11.98 -6.51 -7.15
C ARG A 150 10.87 -5.72 -7.86
N PHE A 151 10.55 -4.52 -7.40
CA PHE A 151 9.48 -3.71 -7.97
C PHE A 151 9.70 -3.44 -9.47
N CYS A 152 8.84 -4.03 -10.31
CA CYS A 152 8.86 -3.87 -11.76
C CYS A 152 10.27 -4.00 -12.36
N ALA A 153 10.99 -5.06 -11.96
CA ALA A 153 12.27 -5.43 -12.56
C ALA A 153 12.03 -6.09 -13.92
N GLY A 154 12.84 -5.75 -14.93
CA GLY A 154 12.62 -6.25 -16.29
C GLY A 154 11.27 -5.82 -16.84
N SER A 155 10.49 -6.78 -17.32
CA SER A 155 9.15 -6.60 -17.90
C SER A 155 8.00 -6.75 -16.89
N ILE A 156 8.28 -6.94 -15.60
CA ILE A 156 7.23 -7.08 -14.57
C ILE A 156 6.36 -5.82 -14.50
N ASP A 157 5.05 -6.00 -14.67
CA ASP A 157 4.07 -4.92 -14.58
C ASP A 157 3.05 -5.10 -13.46
N HIS A 158 3.35 -5.96 -12.48
CA HIS A 158 2.43 -6.32 -11.42
C HIS A 158 3.05 -6.33 -10.02
N ILE A 159 2.18 -6.30 -9.00
CA ILE A 159 2.57 -6.35 -7.59
C ILE A 159 1.48 -7.00 -6.74
N SER A 160 1.86 -7.79 -5.73
CA SER A 160 0.86 -8.30 -4.77
C SER A 160 0.28 -7.17 -3.92
N ILE A 161 -1.01 -7.29 -3.57
CA ILE A 161 -1.72 -6.26 -2.81
C ILE A 161 -0.98 -5.91 -1.52
N ARG A 162 -0.54 -6.91 -0.76
CA ARG A 162 0.19 -6.68 0.49
C ARG A 162 1.52 -5.95 0.30
N GLN A 163 2.25 -6.20 -0.79
CA GLN A 163 3.53 -5.51 -1.05
C GLN A 163 3.28 -4.05 -1.42
N LEU A 164 2.26 -3.78 -2.25
CA LEU A 164 1.85 -2.42 -2.56
C LEU A 164 1.42 -1.65 -1.30
N GLN A 165 0.65 -2.29 -0.41
CA GLN A 165 0.29 -1.71 0.89
C GLN A 165 1.53 -1.39 1.74
N LEU A 166 2.53 -2.27 1.81
CA LEU A 166 3.77 -2.00 2.57
C LEU A 166 4.57 -0.85 1.99
N VAL A 167 4.73 -0.80 0.66
CA VAL A 167 5.44 0.30 -0.02
C VAL A 167 4.78 1.64 0.31
N LEU A 168 3.46 1.73 0.11
CA LEU A 168 2.72 2.98 0.34
C LEU A 168 2.63 3.34 1.82
N LEU A 169 2.55 2.37 2.73
CA LEU A 169 2.60 2.62 4.18
C LEU A 169 3.93 3.28 4.57
N LYS A 170 5.06 2.77 4.07
CA LYS A 170 6.38 3.35 4.39
C LYS A 170 6.50 4.79 3.87
N VAL A 171 6.00 5.06 2.66
CA VAL A 171 5.96 6.44 2.12
C VAL A 171 5.05 7.33 2.97
N ALA A 172 3.85 6.85 3.32
CA ALA A 172 2.89 7.60 4.15
C ALA A 172 3.48 7.96 5.53
N LEU A 173 4.12 7.01 6.20
CA LEU A 173 4.81 7.23 7.49
C LEU A 173 5.91 8.28 7.36
N LEU A 174 6.74 8.19 6.33
CA LEU A 174 7.78 9.19 6.03
C LEU A 174 7.19 10.58 5.73
N LEU A 175 5.96 10.68 5.24
CA LEU A 175 5.30 11.97 5.03
C LEU A 175 4.61 12.51 6.29
N GLY A 176 4.57 11.72 7.37
CA GLY A 176 3.96 12.09 8.65
C GLY A 176 2.48 11.69 8.77
N VAL A 177 1.97 10.79 7.93
CA VAL A 177 0.60 10.28 8.08
C VAL A 177 0.45 9.54 9.42
N GLU A 178 -0.55 9.93 10.22
CA GLU A 178 -0.88 9.30 11.50
C GLU A 178 -1.71 8.03 11.24
N VAL A 179 -1.07 6.85 11.27
CA VAL A 179 -1.72 5.57 10.95
C VAL A 179 -2.14 4.84 12.22
N HIS A 180 -3.45 4.61 12.37
CA HIS A 180 -4.03 3.83 13.47
C HIS A 180 -4.57 2.50 12.96
N VAL A 181 -3.86 1.41 13.30
CA VAL A 181 -4.30 0.04 13.04
C VAL A 181 -5.15 -0.51 14.19
N ASN A 182 -5.91 -1.58 13.95
CA ASN A 182 -6.90 -2.12 14.89
C ASN A 182 -7.98 -1.09 15.32
N VAL A 183 -8.22 -0.09 14.49
CA VAL A 183 -9.25 0.93 14.71
C VAL A 183 -10.26 0.88 13.57
N GLU A 184 -11.49 0.49 13.88
CA GLU A 184 -12.58 0.45 12.92
C GLU A 184 -13.44 1.71 13.04
N PHE A 185 -13.56 2.47 11.95
CA PHE A 185 -14.56 3.53 11.83
C PHE A 185 -15.97 2.95 11.90
N LYS A 186 -16.85 3.58 12.68
CA LYS A 186 -18.25 3.16 12.84
C LYS A 186 -19.23 4.13 12.21
N LYS A 187 -19.16 5.41 12.56
CA LYS A 187 -20.05 6.46 12.03
C LYS A 187 -19.47 7.84 12.25
N LEU A 188 -20.02 8.81 11.51
CA LEU A 188 -19.84 10.23 11.77
C LEU A 188 -20.63 10.66 13.00
N VAL A 189 -20.08 11.63 13.74
CA VAL A 189 -20.71 12.24 14.91
C VAL A 189 -20.60 13.75 14.77
N GLU A 190 -21.71 14.47 14.98
CA GLU A 190 -21.78 15.92 14.75
C GLU A 190 -22.60 16.58 15.88
N PRO A 191 -21.94 17.32 16.79
CA PRO A 191 -22.64 18.41 17.45
C PRO A 191 -21.89 19.77 17.45
N LEU A 192 -20.57 19.83 17.29
CA LEU A 192 -19.76 21.06 17.35
C LEU A 192 -18.55 21.07 16.39
N GLY A 193 -18.58 20.22 15.37
CA GLY A 193 -17.47 19.90 14.47
C GLY A 193 -17.55 18.42 14.05
N TRP A 194 -17.04 18.07 12.87
CA TRP A 194 -17.08 16.68 12.40
C TRP A 194 -16.12 15.81 13.21
N ARG A 195 -16.66 14.80 13.86
CA ARG A 195 -15.92 13.75 14.56
C ARG A 195 -16.37 12.37 14.09
N MET A 196 -15.78 11.34 14.68
CA MET A 196 -16.06 9.94 14.33
C MET A 196 -16.20 9.06 15.56
N GLU A 197 -17.18 8.16 15.54
CA GLU A 197 -17.19 7.01 16.42
C GLU A 197 -16.28 5.93 15.83
N VAL A 198 -15.41 5.38 16.68
CA VAL A 198 -14.50 4.30 16.32
C VAL A 198 -14.61 3.14 17.29
N SER A 199 -14.07 1.98 16.90
CA SER A 199 -13.88 0.82 17.77
C SER A 199 -12.38 0.49 17.84
N PRO A 200 -11.78 0.43 19.04
CA PRO A 200 -12.42 0.57 20.36
C PRO A 200 -12.83 2.01 20.68
N LYS A 201 -13.94 2.20 21.41
CA LYS A 201 -14.59 3.51 21.63
C LYS A 201 -13.71 4.53 22.37
N ASN A 202 -12.84 4.06 23.24
CA ASN A 202 -11.92 4.88 24.03
C ASN A 202 -10.63 5.26 23.28
N HIS A 203 -10.50 4.90 22.01
CA HIS A 203 -9.32 5.27 21.24
C HIS A 203 -9.22 6.81 21.09
N PRO A 204 -8.05 7.44 21.31
CA PRO A 204 -7.90 8.90 21.33
C PRO A 204 -8.39 9.62 20.07
N VAL A 205 -8.28 8.96 18.91
CA VAL A 205 -8.76 9.49 17.61
C VAL A 205 -10.27 9.79 17.58
N SER A 206 -11.06 9.26 18.51
CA SER A 206 -12.49 9.61 18.66
C SER A 206 -12.73 11.09 19.00
N GLN A 207 -11.72 11.75 19.60
CA GLN A 207 -11.78 13.17 19.96
C GLN A 207 -11.26 14.08 18.84
N LEU A 208 -10.73 13.51 17.75
CA LEU A 208 -10.21 14.28 16.64
C LEU A 208 -11.37 14.93 15.86
N GLU A 209 -11.27 16.25 15.69
CA GLU A 209 -12.06 17.01 14.71
C GLU A 209 -11.33 17.05 13.38
N PHE A 210 -12.11 16.99 12.29
CA PHE A 210 -11.56 16.98 10.93
C PHE A 210 -12.47 17.73 9.96
N ASP A 211 -11.89 18.18 8.85
CA ASP A 211 -12.57 18.93 7.80
C ASP A 211 -12.98 18.03 6.65
N VAL A 212 -12.18 16.99 6.37
CA VAL A 212 -12.34 16.10 5.22
C VAL A 212 -12.32 14.66 5.67
N ILE A 213 -13.27 13.85 5.19
CA ILE A 213 -13.26 12.40 5.35
C ILE A 213 -13.30 11.68 4.01
N ILE A 214 -12.47 10.64 3.86
CA ILE A 214 -12.32 9.87 2.62
C ILE A 214 -12.56 8.40 2.92
N GLY A 215 -13.61 7.84 2.29
CA GLY A 215 -13.91 6.41 2.34
C GLY A 215 -13.08 5.62 1.34
N ALA A 216 -12.06 4.90 1.81
CA ALA A 216 -11.20 4.03 1.02
C ALA A 216 -11.22 2.56 1.53
N ASP A 217 -12.32 2.15 2.16
CA ASP A 217 -12.51 0.88 2.87
C ASP A 217 -13.08 -0.26 1.98
N GLY A 218 -13.05 -0.03 0.66
CA GLY A 218 -13.46 -0.98 -0.37
C GLY A 218 -14.98 -1.16 -0.45
N ARG A 219 -15.45 -2.39 -0.65
CA ARG A 219 -16.89 -2.68 -0.83
C ARG A 219 -17.75 -2.35 0.40
N ARG A 220 -17.17 -2.17 1.59
CA ARG A 220 -17.95 -1.83 2.78
C ARG A 220 -18.59 -0.45 2.66
N ASN A 221 -17.84 0.58 2.22
CA ASN A 221 -18.29 1.97 2.12
C ASN A 221 -19.07 2.40 3.37
N THR A 222 -18.33 2.53 4.46
CA THR A 222 -18.89 2.87 5.76
C THR A 222 -19.46 4.29 5.84
N LEU A 223 -19.21 5.14 4.84
CA LEU A 223 -19.77 6.50 4.78
C LEU A 223 -21.22 6.51 4.24
N PRO A 224 -22.17 7.12 4.97
CA PRO A 224 -23.55 7.27 4.51
C PRO A 224 -23.67 8.33 3.41
N GLY A 225 -24.84 8.41 2.77
CA GLY A 225 -25.17 9.46 1.78
C GLY A 225 -24.78 9.15 0.32
N PHE A 226 -23.96 8.12 0.08
CA PHE A 226 -23.53 7.74 -1.27
C PHE A 226 -24.42 6.64 -1.86
N ARG A 227 -25.30 7.01 -2.81
CA ARG A 227 -26.11 6.06 -3.57
C ARG A 227 -25.23 5.23 -4.51
N ARG A 228 -25.40 3.90 -4.49
CA ARG A 228 -24.69 2.99 -5.38
C ARG A 228 -25.51 2.68 -6.62
N LYS A 229 -24.83 2.64 -7.77
CA LYS A 229 -25.39 2.06 -8.99
C LYS A 229 -24.94 0.61 -9.06
N GLU A 230 -25.90 -0.30 -8.96
CA GLU A 230 -25.63 -1.73 -9.17
C GLU A 230 -25.81 -2.06 -10.66
N PHE A 231 -24.78 -2.62 -11.27
CA PHE A 231 -24.86 -3.16 -12.62
C PHE A 231 -24.92 -4.68 -12.55
N ARG A 232 -26.07 -5.25 -12.92
CA ARG A 232 -26.26 -6.69 -12.97
C ARG A 232 -25.96 -7.20 -14.38
N GLY A 233 -24.78 -7.79 -14.55
CA GLY A 233 -24.41 -8.48 -15.78
C GLY A 233 -24.83 -9.96 -15.79
N LYS A 234 -24.31 -10.70 -16.78
CA LYS A 234 -24.36 -12.17 -16.78
C LYS A 234 -23.61 -12.72 -15.56
N LEU A 235 -24.04 -13.88 -15.06
CA LEU A 235 -23.34 -14.55 -13.96
C LEU A 235 -21.89 -14.82 -14.36
N ALA A 236 -20.96 -14.35 -13.53
CA ALA A 236 -19.53 -14.58 -13.67
C ALA A 236 -18.95 -14.96 -12.32
N ILE A 237 -18.18 -16.04 -12.27
CA ILE A 237 -17.52 -16.53 -11.05
C ILE A 237 -16.01 -16.46 -11.29
N ALA A 238 -15.31 -15.72 -10.44
CA ALA A 238 -13.85 -15.63 -10.47
C ALA A 238 -13.23 -16.43 -9.32
N ILE A 239 -12.23 -17.26 -9.63
CA ILE A 239 -11.41 -18.00 -8.68
C ILE A 239 -9.98 -17.45 -8.79
N THR A 240 -9.35 -17.22 -7.65
CA THR A 240 -7.94 -16.81 -7.60
C THR A 240 -7.15 -17.82 -6.78
N ALA A 241 -6.02 -18.27 -7.29
CA ALA A 241 -5.15 -19.24 -6.64
C ALA A 241 -3.72 -18.72 -6.57
N ASN A 242 -3.07 -18.91 -5.42
CA ASN A 242 -1.69 -18.49 -5.19
C ASN A 242 -0.84 -19.72 -4.88
N PHE A 243 0.18 -19.98 -5.70
CA PHE A 243 1.14 -21.06 -5.49
C PHE A 243 2.48 -20.49 -5.02
N LYS A 244 3.21 -21.22 -4.18
CA LYS A 244 4.53 -20.80 -3.70
C LYS A 244 5.50 -20.74 -4.87
N ASN A 245 6.13 -19.60 -5.09
CA ASN A 245 7.20 -19.42 -6.06
C ASN A 245 8.55 -19.64 -5.36
N ARG A 246 9.31 -20.69 -5.74
CA ARG A 246 10.63 -20.97 -5.16
C ARG A 246 11.77 -20.22 -5.86
N ASN A 247 11.47 -19.48 -6.93
CA ASN A 247 12.43 -18.73 -7.74
C ASN A 247 13.53 -19.63 -8.35
N THR A 248 13.17 -20.86 -8.71
CA THR A 248 14.06 -21.76 -9.45
C THR A 248 14.20 -21.32 -10.91
N THR A 249 15.29 -21.69 -11.58
CA THR A 249 15.50 -21.41 -13.01
C THR A 249 14.38 -21.99 -13.87
N ALA A 250 13.84 -23.16 -13.50
CA ALA A 250 12.70 -23.77 -14.19
C ALA A 250 11.43 -22.93 -14.03
N GLU A 251 11.17 -22.42 -12.82
CA GLU A 251 10.02 -21.54 -12.58
C GLU A 251 10.15 -20.20 -13.31
N ALA A 252 11.35 -19.64 -13.44
CA ALA A 252 11.60 -18.37 -14.12
C ALA A 252 11.41 -18.43 -15.65
N LYS A 253 11.49 -19.63 -16.26
CA LYS A 253 11.30 -19.83 -17.70
C LYS A 253 9.83 -19.93 -18.13
N VAL A 254 8.89 -20.03 -17.17
CA VAL A 254 7.46 -20.16 -17.49
C VAL A 254 6.89 -18.79 -17.78
N GLU A 255 6.36 -18.62 -18.99
CA GLU A 255 5.80 -17.35 -19.47
C GLU A 255 4.50 -16.95 -18.75
N GLU A 256 4.27 -15.64 -18.70
CA GLU A 256 3.06 -15.02 -18.14
C GLU A 256 1.88 -15.13 -19.11
N ILE A 257 0.68 -15.49 -18.61
CA ILE A 257 -0.53 -15.51 -19.44
C ILE A 257 -1.29 -14.21 -19.24
N SER A 258 -1.08 -13.27 -20.17
CA SER A 258 -1.80 -11.99 -20.18
C SER A 258 -3.32 -12.18 -20.27
N GLY A 259 -4.08 -11.25 -19.68
CA GLY A 259 -5.54 -11.36 -19.63
C GLY A 259 -6.27 -11.18 -20.95
N VAL A 260 -5.56 -10.77 -22.01
CA VAL A 260 -6.10 -10.76 -23.38
C VAL A 260 -5.93 -12.11 -24.09
N ALA A 261 -5.18 -13.06 -23.51
CA ALA A 261 -4.90 -14.36 -24.11
C ALA A 261 -6.17 -15.16 -24.41
N PHE A 262 -7.27 -14.97 -23.67
CA PHE A 262 -8.53 -15.63 -23.99
C PHE A 262 -9.06 -15.30 -25.39
N ILE A 263 -8.86 -14.07 -25.87
CA ILE A 263 -9.35 -13.65 -27.18
C ILE A 263 -8.50 -14.31 -28.29
N PHE A 264 -7.19 -14.39 -28.07
CA PHE A 264 -6.22 -14.82 -29.08
C PHE A 264 -5.95 -16.33 -29.07
N ASN A 265 -6.10 -17.01 -27.93
CA ASN A 265 -5.71 -18.41 -27.76
C ASN A 265 -6.94 -19.33 -27.61
N GLN A 266 -7.96 -19.13 -28.45
CA GLN A 266 -9.20 -19.92 -28.36
C GLN A 266 -8.97 -21.43 -28.44
N ARG A 267 -7.99 -21.87 -29.25
CA ARG A 267 -7.60 -23.29 -29.38
C ARG A 267 -7.18 -23.90 -28.04
N PHE A 268 -6.32 -23.21 -27.28
CA PHE A 268 -5.88 -23.66 -25.95
C PHE A 268 -7.08 -23.86 -25.00
N PHE A 269 -8.04 -22.93 -25.00
CA PHE A 269 -9.23 -23.05 -24.14
C PHE A 269 -10.18 -24.17 -24.58
N GLN A 270 -10.22 -24.49 -25.87
CA GLN A 270 -10.98 -25.64 -26.39
C GLN A 270 -10.32 -26.96 -25.97
N GLU A 271 -9.00 -27.08 -26.12
CA GLU A 271 -8.22 -28.25 -25.72
C GLU A 271 -8.31 -28.47 -24.19
N LEU A 272 -8.11 -27.43 -23.39
CA LEU A 272 -8.28 -27.50 -21.93
C LEU A 272 -9.66 -28.01 -21.52
N ARG A 273 -10.71 -27.57 -22.23
CA ARG A 273 -12.08 -28.04 -21.98
C ARG A 273 -12.24 -29.51 -22.35
N GLN A 274 -11.68 -29.95 -23.47
CA GLN A 274 -11.75 -31.36 -23.90
C GLN A 274 -11.03 -32.28 -22.90
N GLU A 275 -9.87 -31.86 -22.40
CA GLU A 275 -9.06 -32.68 -21.49
C GLU A 275 -9.57 -32.69 -20.04
N THR A 276 -10.02 -31.53 -19.53
CA THR A 276 -10.34 -31.37 -18.10
C THR A 276 -11.83 -31.19 -17.81
N GLY A 277 -12.65 -30.98 -18.84
CA GLY A 277 -14.05 -30.58 -18.69
C GLY A 277 -14.24 -29.13 -18.23
N LEU A 278 -13.15 -28.37 -17.98
CA LEU A 278 -13.22 -27.02 -17.44
C LEU A 278 -13.50 -25.99 -18.54
N PHE A 279 -14.51 -25.16 -18.34
CA PHE A 279 -14.81 -24.02 -19.20
C PHE A 279 -14.42 -22.70 -18.51
N VAL A 280 -13.26 -22.16 -18.88
CA VAL A 280 -12.61 -21.02 -18.21
C VAL A 280 -12.12 -19.94 -19.17
N LYS A 281 -11.98 -18.72 -18.62
CA LYS A 281 -11.11 -17.65 -19.11
C LYS A 281 -9.97 -17.47 -18.10
N ILE A 282 -8.71 -17.42 -18.54
CA ILE A 282 -7.55 -17.42 -17.63
C ILE A 282 -6.72 -16.14 -17.80
N ASN A 283 -6.32 -15.56 -16.67
CA ASN A 283 -5.26 -14.54 -16.57
C ASN A 283 -4.27 -14.99 -15.49
N THR A 284 -2.98 -15.17 -15.79
CA THR A 284 -1.94 -15.53 -14.80
C THR A 284 -0.82 -14.50 -14.74
N HIS A 285 -0.26 -14.29 -13.55
CA HIS A 285 0.88 -13.40 -13.29
C HIS A 285 1.98 -14.20 -12.55
N PRO A 286 2.97 -14.75 -13.27
CA PRO A 286 4.11 -15.51 -12.73
C PRO A 286 5.06 -14.79 -11.78
N GLU A 287 5.39 -13.51 -12.01
CA GLU A 287 6.55 -12.89 -11.37
C GLU A 287 6.23 -12.13 -10.07
N SER A 288 5.73 -12.85 -9.07
CA SER A 288 5.63 -12.33 -7.69
C SER A 288 6.13 -13.35 -6.67
N ALA A 289 6.22 -12.98 -5.39
CA ALA A 289 6.55 -13.92 -4.31
C ALA A 289 5.63 -15.15 -4.28
N PHE A 290 4.45 -15.04 -4.89
CA PHE A 290 3.55 -16.13 -5.23
C PHE A 290 3.23 -16.10 -6.72
N ARG A 291 3.03 -17.27 -7.34
CA ARG A 291 2.40 -17.34 -8.65
C ARG A 291 0.90 -17.14 -8.46
N ASP A 292 0.35 -16.02 -8.93
CA ASP A 292 -1.09 -15.75 -8.86
C ASP A 292 -1.74 -16.13 -10.18
N SER A 293 -2.74 -16.99 -10.11
CA SER A 293 -3.54 -17.41 -11.26
C SER A 293 -5.00 -17.05 -11.00
N ARG A 294 -5.57 -16.26 -11.90
CA ARG A 294 -6.98 -15.85 -11.86
C ARG A 294 -7.73 -16.54 -12.98
N PHE A 295 -8.76 -17.28 -12.60
CA PHE A 295 -9.62 -18.05 -13.48
C PHE A 295 -11.03 -17.46 -13.39
N THR A 296 -11.65 -17.17 -14.52
CA THR A 296 -13.08 -16.81 -14.58
C THR A 296 -13.84 -17.96 -15.24
N PHE A 297 -14.77 -18.56 -14.51
CA PHE A 297 -15.61 -19.66 -14.98
C PHE A 297 -16.94 -19.11 -15.51
N LEU A 298 -17.42 -19.69 -16.60
CA LEU A 298 -18.77 -19.47 -17.12
C LEU A 298 -19.64 -20.70 -16.77
N LYS A 299 -20.86 -20.47 -16.29
CA LYS A 299 -21.78 -21.41 -15.59
C LYS A 299 -22.06 -22.79 -16.24
N GLN A 300 -21.51 -23.12 -17.39
CA GLN A 300 -21.73 -24.43 -18.00
C GLN A 300 -20.93 -25.56 -17.31
N THR A 301 -19.98 -25.21 -16.45
CA THR A 301 -19.27 -26.14 -15.56
C THR A 301 -20.06 -26.36 -14.27
N HIS A 302 -20.66 -27.55 -14.12
CA HIS A 302 -21.05 -28.06 -12.80
C HIS A 302 -19.78 -28.30 -11.99
N ILE A 303 -19.44 -27.36 -11.09
CA ILE A 303 -18.33 -27.53 -10.16
C ILE A 303 -18.83 -28.43 -9.03
N ASN A 304 -18.64 -29.75 -9.16
CA ASN A 304 -18.70 -30.66 -8.01
C ASN A 304 -17.42 -30.45 -7.19
N LEU A 305 -17.48 -29.57 -6.20
CA LEU A 305 -16.48 -29.55 -5.12
C LEU A 305 -16.74 -30.80 -4.26
N LYS A 306 -15.90 -31.82 -4.41
CA LYS A 306 -15.74 -32.86 -3.37
C LYS A 306 -14.74 -32.38 -2.33
#